data_AF-A0A101CZ40-F1
#
_entry.id   AF-A0A101CZ40-F1
#
_cell.length_a   1.000
_cell.length_b   1.000
_cell.length_c   1.000
_cell.angle_alpha   90.00
_cell.angle_beta   90.00
_cell.angle_gamma   90.00
#
_symmetry.space_group_name_H-M   'P 1'
#
loop_
_entity.id
_entity.type
_entity.pdbx_description
1 polymer ?
#
loop_
_entity_poly.entity_id
_entity_poly.type
_entity_poly.pdbx_seq_one_letter_code
_entity_poly.pdbx_strand_id
1 'polypeptide(L)'
;MSGLWNDFNDAQSNANLIPKGTLAKVRLTIRPGGFDDPSQGWTGGYATRGSTGAVYLNGEFTVLEGQYARRKIFTLIGLMSPKGPDWANMGRSLIRGMLNSARGISDKDTSPQAQAARRIGGFADLDGLEFVARIDVGTDAMGEEKNEIRAAVTPDHRDYAQIMGTASAPMAPTAPAAPVRSAPTPAAPATPGRPSWAE
;
A
#
# COMPACT_ATOMS: atom_id res chain seq x y z
N MET A 1 14.16 -45.66 13.29
CA MET A 1 15.47 -45.06 13.60
C MET A 1 15.21 -43.59 13.86
N SER A 2 15.16 -43.23 15.13
CA SER A 2 14.97 -41.86 15.59
C SER A 2 16.24 -41.06 15.30
N GLY A 3 16.15 -39.93 14.61
CA GLY A 3 17.29 -39.03 14.40
C GLY A 3 17.94 -38.66 15.73
N LEU A 4 19.26 -38.70 15.79
CA LEU A 4 20.03 -38.27 16.95
C LEU A 4 19.79 -36.77 17.18
N TRP A 5 19.65 -36.32 18.43
CA TRP A 5 19.34 -34.91 18.75
C TRP A 5 20.39 -33.91 18.23
N ASN A 6 21.57 -34.40 17.89
CA ASN A 6 22.72 -33.67 17.36
C ASN A 6 23.03 -34.00 15.89
N ASP A 7 22.17 -34.79 15.24
CA ASP A 7 22.21 -35.00 13.80
C ASP A 7 21.21 -34.03 13.15
N PHE A 8 21.75 -33.08 12.39
CA PHE A 8 20.99 -32.01 11.74
C PHE A 8 20.97 -32.19 10.21
N ASN A 9 21.39 -33.34 9.69
CA ASN A 9 21.41 -33.60 8.25
C ASN A 9 19.99 -33.74 7.65
N ASP A 10 18.98 -33.94 8.49
CA ASP A 10 17.55 -33.97 8.17
C ASP A 10 16.83 -32.63 8.47
N ALA A 11 17.56 -31.61 8.95
CA ALA A 11 16.99 -30.29 9.20
C ALA A 11 16.58 -29.63 7.88
N GLN A 12 15.28 -29.51 7.64
CA GLN A 12 14.76 -28.79 6.48
C GLN A 12 14.77 -27.28 6.73
N SER A 13 15.39 -26.53 5.81
CA SER A 13 15.28 -25.09 5.74
C SER A 13 13.84 -24.69 5.42
N ASN A 14 13.11 -24.17 6.41
CA ASN A 14 11.79 -23.60 6.15
C ASN A 14 11.97 -22.30 5.35
N ALA A 15 11.73 -22.37 4.05
CA ALA A 15 11.60 -21.18 3.21
C ALA A 15 10.35 -20.42 3.68
N ASN A 16 10.53 -19.50 4.62
CA ASN A 16 9.47 -18.69 5.20
C ASN A 16 9.08 -17.58 4.21
N LEU A 17 8.67 -17.98 3.00
CA LEU A 17 8.32 -17.11 1.90
C LEU A 17 6.85 -16.75 1.98
N ILE A 18 6.56 -15.47 1.75
CA ILE A 18 5.20 -15.03 1.51
C ILE A 18 4.76 -15.60 0.15
N PRO A 19 3.58 -16.23 0.05
CA PRO A 19 3.09 -16.82 -1.19
C PRO A 19 3.06 -15.81 -2.34
N LYS A 20 3.46 -16.27 -3.53
CA LYS A 20 3.39 -15.48 -4.75
C LYS A 20 1.98 -14.95 -5.00
N GLY A 21 1.91 -13.68 -5.40
CA GLY A 21 0.66 -13.00 -5.69
C GLY A 21 -0.03 -12.40 -4.47
N THR A 22 0.51 -12.58 -3.26
CA THR A 22 -0.01 -11.93 -2.06
C THR A 22 -0.02 -10.42 -2.24
N LEU A 23 -1.16 -9.81 -1.92
CA LEU A 23 -1.31 -8.35 -1.86
C LEU A 23 -1.18 -7.89 -0.41
N ALA A 24 -0.36 -6.89 -0.17
CA ALA A 24 -0.14 -6.36 1.16
C ALA A 24 0.11 -4.86 1.13
N LYS A 25 -0.39 -4.13 2.13
CA LYS A 25 0.02 -2.75 2.38
C LYS A 25 1.44 -2.75 2.95
N VAL A 26 2.35 -2.06 2.28
CA VAL A 26 3.75 -1.97 2.67
C VAL A 26 4.19 -0.51 2.80
N ARG A 27 5.24 -0.28 3.57
CA ARG A 27 5.98 0.98 3.61
C ARG A 27 7.36 0.78 3.00
N LEU A 28 7.75 1.66 2.08
CA LEU A 28 9.09 1.72 1.52
C LEU A 28 10.06 2.43 2.48
N THR A 29 11.24 1.86 2.64
CA THR A 29 12.43 2.52 3.15
C THR A 29 13.57 2.29 2.16
N ILE A 30 14.24 3.36 1.73
CA ILE A 30 15.39 3.24 0.83
C ILE A 30 16.66 3.17 1.67
N ARG A 31 17.41 2.06 1.57
CA ARG A 31 18.75 1.99 2.17
C ARG A 31 19.72 2.78 1.28
N PRO A 32 20.33 3.86 1.78
CA PRO A 32 21.20 4.71 0.98
C PRO A 32 22.47 3.95 0.57
N GLY A 33 22.88 4.13 -0.70
CA GLY A 33 24.11 3.55 -1.25
C GLY A 33 25.27 4.53 -1.35
N GLY A 34 25.03 5.81 -1.09
CA GLY A 34 26.03 6.88 -1.15
C GLY A 34 26.42 7.32 -2.55
N PHE A 35 25.72 6.85 -3.60
CA PHE A 35 26.01 7.25 -4.97
C PHE A 35 25.08 8.39 -5.42
N ASP A 36 25.70 9.46 -5.95
CA ASP A 36 25.02 10.61 -6.55
C ASP A 36 25.49 10.83 -7.99
N ASP A 37 24.57 11.27 -8.85
CA ASP A 37 24.81 11.75 -10.20
C ASP A 37 23.83 12.91 -10.49
N PRO A 38 24.23 14.16 -10.22
CA PRO A 38 23.38 15.33 -10.43
C PRO A 38 22.92 15.50 -11.88
N SER A 39 23.67 14.99 -12.86
CA SER A 39 23.27 15.06 -14.28
C SER A 39 22.03 14.21 -14.59
N GLN A 40 21.80 13.18 -13.78
CA GLN A 40 20.61 12.31 -13.83
C GLN A 40 19.53 12.73 -12.82
N GLY A 41 19.77 13.78 -12.02
CA GLY A 41 18.93 14.15 -10.89
C GLY A 41 19.02 13.18 -9.71
N TRP A 42 19.99 12.26 -9.70
CA TRP A 42 20.21 11.33 -8.60
C TRP A 42 21.04 12.04 -7.53
N THR A 43 20.38 12.43 -6.44
CA THR A 43 21.00 13.22 -5.37
C THR A 43 20.57 12.68 -4.01
N GLY A 44 21.30 13.07 -2.96
CA GLY A 44 20.97 12.74 -1.58
C GLY A 44 21.49 11.37 -1.12
N GLY A 45 22.38 10.74 -1.87
CA GLY A 45 23.06 9.49 -1.51
C GLY A 45 22.16 8.24 -1.53
N TYR A 46 20.96 8.35 -2.10
CA TYR A 46 19.99 7.24 -2.10
C TYR A 46 20.38 6.11 -3.06
N ALA A 47 20.96 6.44 -4.21
CA ALA A 47 21.30 5.44 -5.21
C ALA A 47 22.54 4.63 -4.77
N THR A 48 22.63 3.41 -5.30
CA THR A 48 23.78 2.52 -5.18
C THR A 48 24.31 2.23 -6.57
N ARG A 49 25.61 2.35 -6.79
CA ARG A 49 26.28 1.87 -8.00
C ARG A 49 26.95 0.53 -7.70
N GLY A 50 26.48 -0.54 -8.34
CA GLY A 50 27.06 -1.87 -8.23
C GLY A 50 28.39 -2.00 -8.96
N SER A 51 29.15 -3.07 -8.65
CA SER A 51 30.45 -3.38 -9.26
C SER A 51 30.38 -3.58 -10.78
N THR A 52 29.23 -3.99 -11.30
CA THR A 52 28.98 -4.16 -12.74
C THR A 52 28.67 -2.85 -13.46
N GLY A 53 28.59 -1.72 -12.74
CA GLY A 53 28.19 -0.41 -13.26
C GLY A 53 26.68 -0.13 -13.22
N ALA A 54 25.85 -1.11 -12.88
CA ALA A 54 24.41 -0.92 -12.71
C ALA A 54 24.09 0.01 -11.54
N VAL A 55 23.09 0.87 -11.68
CA VAL A 55 22.67 1.82 -10.63
C VAL A 55 21.22 1.53 -10.23
N TYR A 56 20.95 1.51 -8.93
CA TYR A 56 19.64 1.12 -8.38
C TYR A 56 19.36 1.77 -7.03
N LEU A 57 18.09 1.75 -6.62
CA LEU A 57 17.68 2.00 -5.23
C LEU A 57 17.57 0.68 -4.48
N ASN A 58 18.02 0.66 -3.24
CA ASN A 58 17.92 -0.52 -2.38
C ASN A 58 16.64 -0.45 -1.53
N GLY A 59 15.54 -0.95 -2.09
CA GLY A 59 14.23 -0.90 -1.45
C GLY A 59 14.08 -1.95 -0.36
N GLU A 60 13.78 -1.51 0.85
CA GLU A 60 13.24 -2.31 1.95
C GLU A 60 11.75 -2.04 2.08
N PHE A 61 10.93 -3.07 1.94
CA PHE A 61 9.47 -2.96 2.02
C PHE A 61 9.01 -3.68 3.29
N THR A 62 8.47 -2.94 4.24
CA THR A 62 7.93 -3.50 5.48
C THR A 62 6.42 -3.67 5.32
N VAL A 63 5.92 -4.90 5.46
CA VAL A 63 4.49 -5.17 5.50
C VAL A 63 3.89 -4.57 6.77
N LEU A 64 2.85 -3.75 6.64
CA LEU A 64 2.30 -2.97 7.75
C LEU A 64 1.26 -3.75 8.56
N GLU A 65 0.45 -4.57 7.89
CA GLU A 65 -0.70 -5.24 8.51
C GLU A 65 -0.99 -6.61 7.91
N GLY A 66 -1.96 -7.32 8.50
CA GLY A 66 -2.35 -8.67 8.11
C GLY A 66 -1.40 -9.76 8.61
N GLN A 67 -1.56 -10.98 8.09
CA GLN A 67 -0.84 -12.18 8.53
C GLN A 67 0.70 -12.07 8.40
N TYR A 68 1.19 -11.20 7.52
CA TYR A 68 2.61 -11.00 7.25
C TYR A 68 3.15 -9.70 7.84
N ALA A 69 2.44 -9.06 8.77
CA ALA A 69 2.86 -7.80 9.38
C ALA A 69 4.31 -7.87 9.90
N ARG A 70 5.06 -6.76 9.72
CA ARG A 70 6.47 -6.57 10.07
C ARG A 70 7.47 -7.40 9.27
N ARG A 71 7.03 -8.21 8.30
CA ARG A 71 7.94 -8.88 7.35
C ARG A 71 8.62 -7.83 6.47
N LYS A 72 9.92 -8.00 6.27
CA LYS A 72 10.74 -7.18 5.37
C LYS A 72 10.97 -7.92 4.06
N ILE A 73 10.78 -7.21 2.96
CA ILE A 73 11.02 -7.69 1.60
C ILE A 73 12.06 -6.76 0.98
N PHE A 74 13.03 -7.33 0.28
CA PHE A 74 14.13 -6.57 -0.30
C PHE A 74 14.06 -6.64 -1.82
N THR A 75 14.05 -5.49 -2.49
CA THR A 75 14.02 -5.41 -3.95
C THR A 75 14.89 -4.28 -4.46
N LEU A 76 15.69 -4.56 -5.48
CA LEU A 76 16.49 -3.57 -6.17
C LEU A 76 15.64 -2.90 -7.24
N ILE A 77 15.49 -1.58 -7.16
CA ILE A 77 14.74 -0.80 -8.13
C ILE A 77 15.74 -0.24 -9.14
N GLY A 78 15.74 -0.76 -10.37
CA GLY A 78 16.69 -0.37 -11.41
C GLY A 78 16.56 1.10 -11.82
N LEU A 79 17.68 1.83 -11.79
CA LEU A 79 17.79 3.19 -12.32
C LEU A 79 18.56 3.22 -13.65
N MET A 80 19.59 2.38 -13.78
CA MET A 80 20.38 2.20 -15.00
C MET A 80 21.04 0.82 -15.02
N SER A 81 21.19 0.25 -16.23
CA SER A 81 21.96 -0.96 -16.46
C SER A 81 22.87 -0.81 -17.69
N PRO A 82 24.15 -1.19 -17.60
CA PRO A 82 25.03 -1.27 -18.76
C PRO A 82 24.58 -2.31 -19.80
N LYS A 83 23.71 -3.26 -19.41
CA LYS A 83 23.20 -4.31 -20.29
C LYS A 83 22.03 -3.87 -21.18
N GLY A 84 21.50 -2.66 -20.97
CA GLY A 84 20.38 -2.12 -21.74
C GLY A 84 19.28 -1.48 -20.88
N PRO A 85 18.27 -0.88 -21.52
CA PRO A 85 17.29 -0.02 -20.84
C PRO A 85 16.23 -0.79 -20.06
N ASP A 86 16.03 -2.09 -20.31
CA ASP A 86 14.89 -2.85 -19.79
C ASP A 86 14.80 -2.83 -18.26
N TRP A 87 15.91 -3.00 -17.56
CA TRP A 87 15.92 -2.98 -16.10
C TRP A 87 15.59 -1.60 -15.52
N ALA A 88 16.06 -0.53 -16.17
CA ALA A 88 15.70 0.83 -15.81
C ALA A 88 14.20 1.11 -16.09
N ASN A 89 13.67 0.61 -17.21
CA ASN A 89 12.25 0.72 -17.55
C ASN A 89 11.36 -0.04 -16.54
N MET A 90 11.81 -1.21 -16.07
CA MET A 90 11.13 -1.95 -15.00
C MET A 90 11.11 -1.14 -13.70
N GLY A 91 12.23 -0.55 -13.30
CA GLY A 91 12.30 0.30 -12.11
C GLY A 91 11.41 1.55 -12.21
N ARG A 92 11.40 2.22 -13.36
CA ARG A 92 10.51 3.36 -13.64
C ARG A 92 9.04 2.98 -13.56
N SER A 93 8.68 1.83 -14.11
CA SER A 93 7.32 1.29 -14.06
C SER A 93 6.90 0.99 -12.62
N LEU A 94 7.80 0.39 -11.83
CA LEU A 94 7.56 0.13 -10.41
C LEU A 94 7.37 1.42 -9.62
N ILE A 95 8.25 2.41 -9.77
CA ILE A 95 8.14 3.72 -9.08
C ILE A 95 6.82 4.40 -9.44
N ARG A 96 6.44 4.41 -10.72
CA ARG A 96 5.14 4.95 -11.15
C ARG A 96 3.98 4.23 -10.48
N GLY A 97 4.01 2.90 -10.43
CA GLY A 97 3.00 2.10 -9.75
C GLY A 97 2.90 2.42 -8.26
N MET A 98 4.04 2.54 -7.57
CA MET A 98 4.08 2.89 -6.14
C MET A 98 3.45 4.27 -5.89
N LEU A 99 3.80 5.27 -6.71
CA LEU A 99 3.22 6.61 -6.62
C LEU A 99 1.72 6.60 -6.90
N ASN A 100 1.28 5.86 -7.92
CA ASN A 100 -0.14 5.74 -8.25
C ASN A 100 -0.92 5.09 -7.11
N SER A 101 -0.41 3.99 -6.57
CA SER A 101 -1.00 3.29 -5.43
C SER A 101 -1.05 4.21 -4.21
N ALA A 102 0.07 4.79 -3.77
CA ALA A 102 0.11 5.65 -2.59
C ALA A 102 -0.79 6.91 -2.70
N ARG A 103 -0.94 7.44 -3.91
CA ARG A 103 -1.70 8.68 -4.16
C ARG A 103 -3.13 8.44 -4.65
N GLY A 104 -3.58 7.18 -4.70
CA GLY A 104 -4.93 6.83 -5.13
C GLY A 104 -5.24 7.18 -6.60
N ILE A 105 -4.25 7.09 -7.47
CA ILE A 105 -4.35 7.45 -8.90
C ILE A 105 -4.48 6.17 -9.74
N SER A 106 -5.45 6.14 -10.65
CA SER A 106 -5.60 5.06 -11.63
C SER A 106 -4.41 5.03 -12.61
N ASP A 107 -4.02 3.84 -13.05
CA ASP A 107 -2.98 3.71 -14.08
C ASP A 107 -3.41 4.29 -15.44
N LYS A 108 -4.72 4.36 -15.67
CA LYS A 108 -5.32 4.87 -16.90
C LYS A 108 -5.52 6.39 -16.88
N ASP A 109 -5.35 7.03 -15.72
CA ASP A 109 -5.50 8.48 -15.59
C ASP A 109 -4.29 9.20 -16.22
N THR A 110 -4.53 9.90 -17.32
CA THR A 110 -3.53 10.70 -18.05
C THR A 110 -3.69 12.20 -17.83
N SER A 111 -4.57 12.62 -16.92
CA SER A 111 -4.83 14.02 -16.62
C SER A 111 -3.56 14.77 -16.17
N PRO A 112 -3.47 16.09 -16.43
CA PRO A 112 -2.36 16.91 -15.95
C PRO A 112 -2.15 16.79 -14.43
N GLN A 113 -3.23 16.63 -13.67
CA GLN A 113 -3.22 16.43 -12.22
C GLN A 113 -2.52 15.12 -11.85
N ALA A 114 -2.90 14.00 -12.48
CA ALA A 114 -2.24 12.71 -12.26
C ALA A 114 -0.78 12.73 -12.70
N GLN A 115 -0.44 13.43 -13.79
CA GLN A 115 0.94 13.59 -14.22
C GLN A 115 1.77 14.38 -13.20
N ALA A 116 1.26 15.50 -12.69
CA ALA A 116 1.93 16.29 -11.66
C ALA A 116 2.10 15.46 -10.37
N ALA A 117 1.06 14.73 -9.98
CA ALA A 117 1.08 13.82 -8.84
C ALA A 117 1.88 12.53 -9.09
N ARG A 118 2.62 12.38 -10.20
CA ARG A 118 3.64 11.33 -10.37
C ARG A 118 5.06 11.89 -10.38
N ARG A 119 5.20 13.22 -10.32
CA ARG A 119 6.51 13.86 -10.23
C ARG A 119 7.00 13.79 -8.78
N ILE A 120 8.32 13.65 -8.66
CA ILE A 120 9.09 13.70 -7.42
C ILE A 120 10.22 14.71 -7.62
N GLY A 121 10.59 15.43 -6.57
CA GLY A 121 11.75 16.31 -6.54
C GLY A 121 13.07 15.54 -6.35
N GLY A 122 13.02 14.37 -5.71
CA GLY A 122 14.16 13.48 -5.52
C GLY A 122 13.76 12.14 -4.92
N PHE A 123 14.73 11.25 -4.69
CA PHE A 123 14.44 9.92 -4.14
C PHE A 123 13.95 9.95 -2.69
N ALA A 124 14.21 11.02 -1.94
CA ALA A 124 13.66 11.23 -0.61
C ALA A 124 12.12 11.20 -0.59
N ASP A 125 11.45 11.64 -1.67
CA ASP A 125 9.99 11.66 -1.76
C ASP A 125 9.36 10.26 -1.85
N LEU A 126 10.17 9.24 -2.12
CA LEU A 126 9.76 7.84 -2.13
C LEU A 126 9.93 7.19 -0.76
N ASP A 127 10.76 7.76 0.12
CA ASP A 127 11.03 7.19 1.43
C ASP A 127 9.83 7.37 2.35
N GLY A 128 9.42 6.28 3.02
CA GLY A 128 8.20 6.25 3.83
C GLY A 128 6.90 6.11 3.04
N LEU A 129 6.95 5.98 1.70
CA LEU A 129 5.77 5.82 0.87
C LEU A 129 5.02 4.53 1.24
N GLU A 130 3.74 4.64 1.57
CA GLU A 130 2.85 3.50 1.83
C GLU A 130 2.02 3.18 0.60
N PHE A 131 2.01 1.92 0.19
CA PHE A 131 1.29 1.48 -1.00
C PHE A 131 0.88 0.00 -0.92
N VAL A 132 -0.03 -0.42 -1.78
CA VAL A 132 -0.40 -1.84 -1.90
C VAL A 132 0.56 -2.51 -2.87
N ALA A 133 1.36 -3.46 -2.38
CA ALA A 133 2.33 -4.20 -3.16
C ALA A 133 1.82 -5.58 -3.53
N ARG A 134 2.17 -6.05 -4.73
CA ARG A 134 2.06 -7.46 -5.13
C ARG A 134 3.40 -8.15 -4.89
N ILE A 135 3.41 -9.05 -3.92
CA ILE A 135 4.58 -9.82 -3.53
C ILE A 135 4.75 -11.00 -4.49
N ASP A 136 5.95 -11.19 -5.01
CA ASP A 136 6.34 -12.32 -5.85
C ASP A 136 7.46 -13.13 -5.18
N VAL A 137 7.80 -14.26 -5.79
CA VAL A 137 8.98 -15.06 -5.46
C VAL A 137 9.92 -14.94 -6.64
N GLY A 138 11.10 -14.37 -6.39
CA GLY A 138 12.21 -14.28 -7.32
C GLY A 138 13.39 -15.10 -6.82
N THR A 139 14.50 -14.98 -7.51
CA THR A 139 15.75 -15.66 -7.18
C THR A 139 16.82 -14.62 -6.83
N ASP A 140 17.63 -14.91 -5.82
CA ASP A 140 18.77 -14.07 -5.47
C ASP A 140 20.02 -14.39 -6.31
N ALA A 141 21.15 -13.77 -5.98
CA ALA A 141 22.42 -13.98 -6.69
C ALA A 141 23.03 -15.37 -6.49
N MET A 142 22.62 -16.10 -5.44
CA MET A 142 23.08 -17.45 -5.12
C MET A 142 22.17 -18.53 -5.72
N GLY A 143 21.03 -18.16 -6.30
CA GLY A 143 20.06 -19.11 -6.83
C GLY A 143 18.94 -19.45 -5.86
N GLU A 144 18.90 -18.83 -4.68
CA GLU A 144 17.92 -19.11 -3.65
C GLU A 144 16.63 -18.30 -3.85
N GLU A 145 15.49 -18.91 -3.53
CA GLU A 145 14.21 -18.23 -3.60
C GLU A 145 14.09 -17.14 -2.54
N LYS A 146 13.63 -15.95 -2.95
CA LYS A 146 13.34 -14.83 -2.05
C LYS A 146 12.07 -14.11 -2.44
N ASN A 147 11.44 -13.45 -1.47
CA ASN A 147 10.37 -12.52 -1.78
C ASN A 147 10.90 -11.25 -2.45
N GLU A 148 10.12 -10.71 -3.38
CA GLU A 148 10.37 -9.41 -4.03
C GLU A 148 9.07 -8.68 -4.36
N ILE A 149 9.16 -7.37 -4.57
CA ILE A 149 8.05 -6.54 -5.04
C ILE A 149 8.22 -6.30 -6.54
N ARG A 150 7.36 -6.90 -7.37
CA ARG A 150 7.39 -6.69 -8.82
C ARG A 150 6.44 -5.61 -9.31
N ALA A 151 5.35 -5.39 -8.60
CA ALA A 151 4.33 -4.44 -8.98
C ALA A 151 3.66 -3.83 -7.75
N ALA A 152 3.19 -2.60 -7.90
CA ALA A 152 2.23 -1.99 -7.01
C ALA A 152 0.82 -2.14 -7.60
N VAL A 153 -0.17 -2.22 -6.72
CA VAL A 153 -1.58 -2.32 -7.07
C VAL A 153 -2.23 -0.95 -6.93
N THR A 154 -2.92 -0.53 -7.98
CA THR A 154 -3.60 0.77 -8.07
C THR A 154 -5.09 0.64 -7.73
N PRO A 155 -5.82 1.77 -7.58
CA PRO A 155 -7.25 1.78 -7.26
C PRO A 155 -8.16 1.01 -8.22
N ASP A 156 -7.68 0.71 -9.43
CA ASP A 156 -8.40 -0.08 -10.41
C ASP A 156 -8.59 -1.55 -9.98
N HIS A 157 -7.85 -2.02 -8.97
CA HIS A 157 -7.94 -3.38 -8.47
C HIS A 157 -9.01 -3.52 -7.38
N ARG A 158 -9.86 -4.55 -7.46
CA ARG A 158 -10.99 -4.76 -6.55
C ARG A 158 -10.62 -4.77 -5.06
N ASP A 159 -9.48 -5.36 -4.73
CA ASP A 159 -9.03 -5.54 -3.34
C ASP A 159 -8.25 -4.31 -2.82
N TYR A 160 -7.94 -3.33 -3.67
CA TYR A 160 -7.11 -2.17 -3.31
C TYR A 160 -7.71 -1.38 -2.15
N ALA A 161 -8.99 -0.99 -2.24
CA ALA A 161 -9.60 -0.11 -1.24
C ALA A 161 -9.65 -0.74 0.15
N GLN A 162 -9.89 -2.07 0.20
CA GLN A 162 -9.88 -2.82 1.44
C GLN A 162 -8.48 -2.89 2.05
N ILE A 163 -7.45 -3.18 1.24
CA ILE A 163 -6.07 -3.33 1.73
C ILE A 163 -5.45 -1.97 2.07
N MET A 164 -5.79 -0.91 1.34
CA MET A 164 -5.26 0.43 1.63
C MET A 164 -5.94 1.07 2.86
N GLY A 165 -7.07 0.52 3.31
CA GLY A 165 -7.89 1.07 4.38
C GLY A 165 -8.74 2.27 3.94
N THR A 166 -8.99 2.43 2.64
CA THR A 166 -9.82 3.50 2.07
C THR A 166 -11.25 3.07 1.80
N ALA A 167 -11.57 1.78 1.98
CA ALA A 167 -12.93 1.31 2.02
C ALA A 167 -13.66 2.00 3.18
N SER A 168 -14.73 2.75 2.86
CA SER A 168 -15.66 3.19 3.90
C SER A 168 -16.17 1.94 4.62
N ALA A 169 -16.10 1.92 5.95
CA ALA A 169 -16.71 0.85 6.73
C ALA A 169 -18.16 0.68 6.23
N PRO A 170 -18.66 -0.55 6.03
CA PRO A 170 -20.07 -0.72 5.73
C PRO A 170 -20.83 -0.02 6.86
N MET A 171 -21.59 1.00 6.50
CA MET A 171 -22.48 1.68 7.43
C MET A 171 -23.35 0.57 8.02
N ALA A 172 -23.16 0.29 9.32
CA ALA A 172 -23.99 -0.68 10.01
C ALA A 172 -25.44 -0.32 9.70
N PRO A 173 -26.32 -1.29 9.37
CA PRO A 173 -27.71 -0.98 9.15
C PRO A 173 -28.21 -0.28 10.41
N THR A 174 -28.54 1.02 10.27
CA THR A 174 -29.20 1.79 11.31
C THR A 174 -30.41 0.98 11.73
N ALA A 175 -30.40 0.52 12.98
CA ALA A 175 -31.55 -0.14 13.57
C ALA A 175 -32.79 0.74 13.30
N PRO A 176 -33.92 0.16 12.87
CA PRO A 176 -35.13 0.94 12.64
C PRO A 176 -35.45 1.72 13.91
N ALA A 177 -35.57 3.04 13.77
CA ALA A 177 -35.93 3.93 14.86
C ALA A 177 -37.23 3.41 15.49
N ALA A 178 -37.19 3.15 16.79
CA ALA A 178 -38.39 2.84 17.55
C ALA A 178 -39.39 4.00 17.38
N PRO A 179 -40.69 3.71 17.19
CA PRO A 179 -41.68 4.76 16.97
C PRO A 179 -41.72 5.67 18.20
N VAL A 180 -41.46 6.95 17.97
CA VAL A 180 -41.60 8.02 18.95
C VAL A 180 -43.07 8.08 19.35
N ARG A 181 -43.38 7.71 20.60
CA ARG A 181 -44.72 7.90 21.16
C ARG A 181 -45.00 9.40 21.19
N SER A 182 -46.01 9.81 20.43
CA SER A 182 -46.57 11.16 20.43
C SER A 182 -47.03 11.52 21.85
N ALA A 183 -46.51 12.64 22.36
CA ALA A 183 -47.05 13.27 23.56
C ALA A 183 -48.48 13.78 23.27
N PRO A 184 -49.44 13.59 24.17
CA PRO A 184 -50.81 14.05 23.96
C PRO A 184 -50.90 15.58 24.03
N THR A 185 -51.57 16.14 23.03
CA THR A 185 -51.97 17.54 22.92
C THR A 185 -52.97 17.90 24.04
N PRO A 186 -52.83 19.04 24.74
CA PRO A 186 -53.87 19.50 25.65
C PRO A 186 -55.07 20.01 24.84
N ALA A 187 -56.23 19.38 25.02
CA ALA A 187 -57.49 19.88 24.49
C ALA A 187 -57.92 21.13 25.27
N ALA A 188 -58.24 22.20 24.54
CA ALA A 188 -58.83 23.40 25.08
C ALA A 188 -60.27 23.12 25.57
N PRO A 189 -60.70 23.70 26.71
CA PRO A 189 -62.04 23.47 27.25
C PRO A 189 -63.12 24.19 26.43
N ALA A 190 -64.23 23.48 26.24
CA ALA A 190 -65.43 23.95 25.56
C ALA A 190 -66.12 25.08 26.34
N THR A 191 -66.61 26.07 25.60
CA THR A 191 -67.39 27.21 26.07
C THR A 191 -68.78 26.78 26.57
N PRO A 192 -69.15 27.08 27.83
CA PRO A 192 -70.53 26.93 28.31
C PRO A 192 -71.43 28.05 27.79
N GLY A 193 -72.67 27.69 27.51
CA GLY A 193 -73.70 28.54 26.91
C GLY A 193 -74.16 29.75 27.72
N ARG A 194 -74.97 30.55 27.04
CA ARG A 194 -75.60 31.81 27.48
C ARG A 194 -76.30 31.69 28.85
N PRO A 195 -76.24 32.73 29.70
CA PRO A 195 -77.00 32.78 30.95
C PRO A 195 -78.50 33.06 30.72
N SER A 196 -79.32 32.46 31.56
CA SER A 196 -80.79 32.58 31.64
C SER A 196 -81.23 33.71 32.59
N TRP A 197 -80.76 34.94 32.36
CA TRP A 197 -81.26 36.17 33.02
C TRP A 197 -80.85 37.39 32.17
N ALA A 198 -81.58 37.61 31.09
CA ALA A 198 -81.56 38.86 30.32
C ALA A 198 -82.94 38.99 29.65
N GLU A 199 -83.88 39.52 30.43
CA GLU A 199 -84.89 40.48 29.96
C GLU A 199 -84.25 41.88 29.98
#